data_AF-A0A150QUJ2-F1
#
_entry.id   AF-A0A150QUJ2-F1
#
_cell.length_a   1.000
_cell.length_b   1.000
_cell.length_c   1.000
_cell.angle_alpha   90.00
_cell.angle_beta   90.00
_cell.angle_gamma   90.00
#
_symmetry.space_group_name_H-M   'P 1'
#
loop_
_entity.id
_entity.type
_entity.pdbx_description
1 polymer ?
#
loop_
_entity_poly.entity_id
_entity_poly.type
_entity_poly.pdbx_seq_one_letter_code
_entity_poly.pdbx_strand_id
1 'polypeptide(L)'
;MDWKERCRARLREHLDPRGDLAPPWERFPDYERHTMGWRMGAGEDWMGLWGVFLEQLAPDLETRIAYLRRHPPAPMSWADAVHEVLYPTERSEDDGDDEDDPTATAQRRAALLEQGLIASDVAFTTWLGQQKDVRWPWERGATPEDAARYDTRELWFWSRRIAALRGAGGWKPPIVPETWRACARALESGDAGPVEPHLGLSSLARFLCAGDVKAPWQLGLDLADFADSFDDDMGYVGAFRLWGMSAFDDAHQLRRYLEATRAPSDWRAWAEEQFPLD
;
A
#
# COMPACT_ATOMS: atom_id res chain seq x y z
N MET A 1 27.81 14.95 12.81
CA MET A 1 27.69 13.50 12.54
C MET A 1 26.79 13.38 11.33
N ASP A 2 27.35 12.85 10.25
CA ASP A 2 26.64 12.65 8.99
C ASP A 2 25.43 11.71 9.21
N TRP A 3 24.35 11.91 8.45
CA TRP A 3 23.15 11.07 8.51
C TRP A 3 23.48 9.59 8.28
N LYS A 4 24.37 9.30 7.31
CA LYS A 4 24.83 7.93 7.08
C LYS A 4 25.64 7.37 8.25
N GLU A 5 26.46 8.18 8.92
CA GLU A 5 27.18 7.76 10.14
C GLU A 5 26.21 7.36 11.26
N ARG A 6 25.13 8.14 11.46
CA ARG A 6 24.07 7.81 12.42
C ARG A 6 23.39 6.48 12.08
N CYS A 7 23.07 6.25 10.80
CA CYS A 7 22.48 4.99 10.34
C CYS A 7 23.43 3.80 10.59
N ARG A 8 24.73 3.94 10.26
CA ARG A 8 25.73 2.88 10.51
C ARG A 8 25.87 2.56 12.00
N ALA A 9 25.81 3.56 12.87
CA ALA A 9 25.90 3.36 14.31
C ALA A 9 24.69 2.57 14.86
N ARG A 10 23.49 2.80 14.30
CA ARG A 10 22.24 2.17 14.75
C ARG A 10 21.92 0.83 14.07
N LEU A 11 22.52 0.52 12.93
CA LEU A 11 22.17 -0.66 12.13
C LEU A 11 22.12 -1.96 12.94
N ARG A 12 23.09 -2.18 13.83
CA ARG A 12 23.18 -3.41 14.64
C ARG A 12 21.95 -3.66 15.52
N GLU A 13 21.22 -2.61 15.89
CA GLU A 13 19.99 -2.71 16.70
C GLU A 13 18.80 -3.24 15.89
N HIS A 14 18.90 -3.22 14.56
CA HIS A 14 17.82 -3.54 13.63
C HIS A 14 18.07 -4.83 12.82
N LEU A 15 19.25 -5.43 12.92
CA LEU A 15 19.54 -6.71 12.29
C LEU A 15 18.81 -7.85 13.00
N ASP A 16 18.36 -8.82 12.23
CA ASP A 16 17.81 -10.07 12.75
C ASP A 16 18.93 -10.96 13.36
N PRO A 17 18.60 -12.10 13.99
CA PRO A 17 19.61 -13.01 14.56
C PRO A 17 20.61 -13.60 13.56
N ARG A 18 20.34 -13.51 12.25
CA ARG A 18 21.23 -13.96 11.17
C ARG A 18 22.09 -12.80 10.63
N GLY A 19 21.92 -11.59 11.16
CA GLY A 19 22.60 -10.39 10.68
C GLY A 19 21.95 -9.81 9.42
N ASP A 20 20.70 -10.14 9.13
CA ASP A 20 19.96 -9.65 7.96
C ASP A 20 19.06 -8.46 8.30
N LEU A 21 18.65 -7.71 7.29
CA LEU A 21 17.75 -6.57 7.42
C LEU A 21 16.60 -6.68 6.41
N ALA A 22 15.36 -6.65 6.92
CA ALA A 22 14.16 -6.67 6.08
C ALA A 22 14.13 -5.48 5.12
N PRO A 23 13.85 -5.68 3.82
CA PRO A 23 13.69 -4.60 2.87
C PRO A 23 12.48 -3.70 3.23
N PRO A 24 12.39 -2.49 2.67
CA PRO A 24 11.35 -1.51 3.02
C PRO A 24 9.92 -2.05 2.89
N TRP A 25 9.63 -2.76 1.79
CA TRP A 25 8.31 -3.34 1.53
C TRP A 25 7.96 -4.50 2.46
N GLU A 26 8.95 -5.17 3.05
CA GLU A 26 8.70 -6.13 4.11
C GLU A 26 8.52 -5.43 5.45
N ARG A 27 9.34 -4.43 5.79
CA ARG A 27 9.23 -3.78 7.10
C ARG A 27 7.94 -2.98 7.27
N PHE A 28 7.50 -2.30 6.22
CA PHE A 28 6.32 -1.43 6.17
C PHE A 28 5.45 -1.78 4.95
N PRO A 29 4.81 -2.95 4.92
CA PRO A 29 4.01 -3.39 3.78
C PRO A 29 2.75 -2.52 3.58
N ASP A 30 2.28 -1.89 4.65
CA ASP A 30 1.19 -0.93 4.71
C ASP A 30 1.59 0.50 4.31
N TYR A 31 2.87 0.76 4.06
CA TYR A 31 3.30 2.04 3.49
C TYR A 31 3.26 1.93 1.96
N GLU A 32 2.35 2.68 1.35
CA GLU A 32 2.41 2.95 -0.09
C GLU A 32 3.71 3.71 -0.38
N ARG A 33 4.31 3.51 -1.56
CA ARG A 33 5.65 3.99 -1.89
C ARG A 33 5.81 5.51 -1.81
N HIS A 34 4.74 6.26 -2.05
CA HIS A 34 4.73 7.72 -2.03
C HIS A 34 4.08 8.30 -0.76
N THR A 35 3.77 7.47 0.24
CA THR A 35 3.24 7.95 1.52
C THR A 35 4.21 8.84 2.26
N MET A 36 3.68 9.78 3.05
CA MET A 36 4.48 10.72 3.84
C MET A 36 5.33 10.03 4.92
N GLY A 37 4.97 8.80 5.30
CA GLY A 37 5.76 7.95 6.20
C GLY A 37 7.19 7.67 5.72
N TRP A 38 7.47 7.75 4.42
CA TRP A 38 8.82 7.65 3.86
C TRP A 38 9.63 8.94 3.92
N ARG A 39 8.98 10.10 4.09
CA ARG A 39 9.62 11.42 4.06
C ARG A 39 9.71 12.11 5.42
N MET A 40 8.83 11.77 6.36
CA MET A 40 8.77 12.40 7.69
C MET A 40 8.40 11.38 8.79
N GLY A 41 8.65 10.10 8.55
CA GLY A 41 8.23 9.02 9.43
C GLY A 41 9.28 7.94 9.62
N ALA A 42 8.88 6.82 10.22
CA ALA A 42 9.77 5.68 10.47
C ALA A 42 10.34 5.06 9.17
N GLY A 43 9.69 5.30 8.03
CA GLY A 43 10.17 4.85 6.72
C GLY A 43 11.46 5.56 6.29
N GLU A 44 11.62 6.85 6.59
CA GLU A 44 12.84 7.60 6.25
C GLU A 44 14.07 7.02 6.96
N ASP A 45 13.96 6.83 8.28
CA ASP A 45 14.96 6.18 9.12
C ASP A 45 15.32 4.79 8.55
N TRP A 46 14.31 4.01 8.14
CA TRP A 46 14.51 2.66 7.62
C TRP A 46 15.18 2.63 6.25
N MET A 47 14.83 3.55 5.34
CA MET A 47 15.52 3.70 4.06
C MET A 47 17.01 4.01 4.27
N GLY A 48 17.34 4.85 5.25
CA GLY A 48 18.72 5.12 5.65
C GLY A 48 19.45 3.87 6.17
N LEU A 49 18.81 3.10 7.06
CA LEU A 49 19.34 1.84 7.58
C LEU A 49 19.53 0.79 6.48
N TRP A 50 18.56 0.68 5.58
CA TRP A 50 18.59 -0.25 4.44
C TRP A 50 19.71 0.10 3.46
N GLY A 51 19.88 1.37 3.12
CA GLY A 51 20.97 1.82 2.27
C GLY A 51 22.35 1.46 2.84
N VAL A 52 22.60 1.74 4.13
CA VAL A 52 23.91 1.43 4.75
C VAL A 52 24.12 -0.08 4.96
N PHE A 53 23.04 -0.86 5.05
CA PHE A 53 23.11 -2.33 5.06
C PHE A 53 23.50 -2.85 3.67
N LEU A 54 22.88 -2.34 2.60
CA LEU A 54 23.22 -2.71 1.23
C LEU A 54 24.66 -2.32 0.86
N GLU A 55 25.22 -1.24 1.42
CA GLU A 55 26.64 -0.87 1.26
C GLU A 55 27.60 -1.92 1.85
N GLN A 56 27.15 -2.76 2.78
CA GLN A 56 27.96 -3.83 3.41
C GLN A 56 27.90 -5.15 2.63
N LEU A 57 26.91 -5.32 1.76
CA LEU A 57 26.81 -6.47 0.88
C LEU A 57 27.79 -6.32 -0.28
N ALA A 58 28.34 -7.44 -0.76
CA ALA A 58 29.11 -7.44 -1.98
C ALA A 58 28.24 -6.96 -3.17
N PRO A 59 28.79 -6.15 -4.10
CA PRO A 59 28.01 -5.56 -5.19
C PRO A 59 27.70 -6.55 -6.32
N ASP A 60 28.17 -7.80 -6.24
CA ASP A 60 27.92 -8.81 -7.26
C ASP A 60 26.46 -9.29 -7.27
N LEU A 61 25.98 -9.63 -8.47
CA LEU A 61 24.58 -9.99 -8.71
C LEU A 61 24.13 -11.18 -7.87
N GLU A 62 25.00 -12.18 -7.65
CA GLU A 62 24.66 -13.39 -6.89
C GLU A 62 24.34 -13.05 -5.43
N THR A 63 25.18 -12.24 -4.78
CA THR A 63 24.96 -11.77 -3.41
C THR A 63 23.67 -10.96 -3.29
N ARG A 64 23.39 -10.08 -4.27
CA ARG A 64 22.19 -9.22 -4.28
C ARG A 64 20.91 -10.02 -4.49
N ILE A 65 20.91 -10.95 -5.43
CA ILE A 65 19.78 -11.89 -5.63
C ILE A 65 19.58 -12.75 -4.37
N ALA A 66 20.66 -13.26 -3.78
CA ALA A 66 20.57 -14.07 -2.57
C ALA A 66 19.98 -13.28 -1.40
N TYR A 67 20.27 -11.97 -1.27
CA TYR A 67 19.60 -11.11 -0.30
C TYR A 67 18.10 -11.00 -0.58
N LEU A 68 17.72 -10.59 -1.79
CA LEU A 68 16.32 -10.39 -2.15
C LEU A 68 15.48 -11.67 -1.98
N ARG A 69 16.05 -12.84 -2.33
CA ARG A 69 15.35 -14.15 -2.21
C ARG A 69 15.17 -14.66 -0.78
N ARG A 70 15.84 -14.07 0.22
CA ARG A 70 15.59 -14.40 1.64
C ARG A 70 14.35 -13.71 2.19
N HIS A 71 13.86 -12.69 1.49
CA HIS A 71 12.73 -11.84 1.86
C HIS A 71 11.55 -12.08 0.90
N PRO A 72 10.31 -11.66 1.24
CA PRO A 72 9.21 -11.65 0.29
C PRO A 72 9.55 -10.81 -0.95
N PRO A 73 9.05 -11.18 -2.14
CA PRO A 73 9.24 -10.37 -3.34
C PRO A 73 8.70 -8.95 -3.13
N ALA A 74 9.29 -7.97 -3.82
CA ALA A 74 8.78 -6.61 -3.72
C ALA A 74 7.44 -6.47 -4.45
N PRO A 75 6.53 -5.59 -3.99
CA PRO A 75 5.41 -5.16 -4.82
C PRO A 75 5.91 -4.57 -6.15
N MET A 76 5.13 -4.66 -7.22
CA MET A 76 5.56 -4.17 -8.55
C MET A 76 5.96 -2.69 -8.56
N SER A 77 5.33 -1.87 -7.71
CA SER A 77 5.68 -0.46 -7.52
C SER A 77 7.10 -0.21 -6.98
N TRP A 78 7.79 -1.24 -6.48
CA TRP A 78 9.19 -1.20 -5.99
C TRP A 78 10.21 -1.79 -6.99
N ALA A 79 9.82 -2.02 -8.24
CA ALA A 79 10.68 -2.68 -9.24
C ALA A 79 12.01 -1.96 -9.50
N ASP A 80 12.01 -0.64 -9.52
CA ASP A 80 13.22 0.19 -9.66
C ASP A 80 14.14 0.09 -8.44
N ALA A 81 13.61 0.09 -7.22
CA ALA A 81 14.41 -0.12 -6.01
C ALA A 81 15.05 -1.52 -6.00
N VAL A 82 14.33 -2.54 -6.49
CA VAL A 82 14.90 -3.88 -6.70
C VAL A 82 16.00 -3.85 -7.75
N HIS A 83 15.82 -3.11 -8.85
CA HIS A 83 16.84 -2.93 -9.88
C HIS A 83 18.11 -2.27 -9.31
N GLU A 84 17.96 -1.19 -8.53
CA GLU A 84 19.09 -0.50 -7.87
C GLU A 84 19.85 -1.42 -6.91
N VAL A 85 19.17 -2.36 -6.24
CA VAL A 85 19.83 -3.36 -5.39
C VAL A 85 20.69 -4.31 -6.23
N LEU A 86 20.23 -4.72 -7.41
CA LEU A 86 20.95 -5.65 -8.28
C LEU A 86 22.14 -4.98 -8.99
N TYR A 87 22.00 -3.70 -9.34
CA TYR A 87 22.96 -2.95 -10.16
C TYR A 87 23.41 -1.65 -9.47
N PRO A 88 24.08 -1.72 -8.31
CA PRO A 88 24.41 -0.53 -7.51
C PRO A 88 25.40 0.44 -8.19
N THR A 89 26.13 0.01 -9.21
CA THR A 89 27.10 0.82 -9.95
C THR A 89 26.49 1.59 -11.13
N GLU A 90 25.34 1.16 -11.65
CA GLU A 90 24.65 1.87 -12.74
C GLU A 90 24.07 3.21 -12.26
N ARG A 91 23.85 3.34 -10.95
CA ARG A 91 23.37 4.58 -10.29
C ARG A 91 24.35 5.76 -10.38
N SER A 92 25.64 5.53 -10.64
CA SER A 92 26.67 6.59 -10.60
C SER A 92 27.07 7.15 -11.97
N GLU A 93 26.60 6.58 -13.07
CA GLU A 93 27.03 6.97 -14.42
C GLU A 93 25.99 7.83 -15.16
N ASP A 94 24.82 8.08 -14.56
CA ASP A 94 23.68 8.70 -15.24
C ASP A 94 23.01 9.81 -14.40
N ASP A 95 23.78 10.83 -14.01
CA ASP A 95 23.27 12.09 -13.45
C ASP A 95 22.72 13.04 -14.56
N GLY A 96 22.26 12.50 -15.69
CA GLY A 96 21.92 13.26 -16.88
C GLY A 96 20.57 12.93 -17.47
N ASP A 97 19.47 13.39 -16.84
CA ASP A 97 18.19 13.80 -17.45
C ASP A 97 17.58 12.95 -18.60
N ASP A 98 17.97 11.69 -18.76
CA ASP A 98 17.33 10.78 -19.70
C ASP A 98 16.12 10.19 -18.99
N GLU A 99 14.92 10.67 -19.35
CA GLU A 99 13.66 9.96 -19.08
C GLU A 99 13.86 8.49 -19.48
N ASP A 100 14.00 7.62 -18.48
CA ASP A 100 14.11 6.18 -18.64
C ASP A 100 13.13 5.71 -19.74
N ASP A 101 13.66 5.19 -20.87
CA ASP A 101 12.83 4.70 -21.97
C ASP A 101 11.72 3.79 -21.41
N PRO A 102 10.42 4.14 -21.58
CA PRO A 102 9.31 3.35 -21.03
C PRO A 102 9.37 1.88 -21.44
N THR A 103 9.93 1.60 -22.62
CA THR A 103 10.15 0.23 -23.12
C THR A 103 11.21 -0.50 -22.27
N ALA A 104 12.33 0.15 -21.96
CA ALA A 104 13.38 -0.41 -21.12
C ALA A 104 12.89 -0.62 -19.68
N THR A 105 12.09 0.30 -19.13
CA THR A 105 11.47 0.14 -17.81
C THR A 105 10.50 -1.05 -17.78
N ALA A 106 9.67 -1.21 -18.80
CA ALA A 106 8.77 -2.36 -18.91
C ALA A 106 9.54 -3.69 -19.04
N GLN A 107 10.62 -3.72 -19.82
CA GLN A 107 11.49 -4.90 -19.96
C GLN A 107 12.18 -5.26 -18.65
N ARG A 108 12.76 -4.28 -17.93
CA ARG A 108 13.34 -4.47 -16.60
C ARG A 108 12.33 -5.07 -15.64
N ARG A 109 11.12 -4.51 -15.57
CA ARG A 109 10.04 -5.03 -14.72
C ARG A 109 9.65 -6.46 -15.09
N ALA A 110 9.49 -6.75 -16.39
CA ALA A 110 9.16 -8.10 -16.85
C ALA A 110 10.23 -9.13 -16.45
N ALA A 111 11.51 -8.78 -16.58
CA ALA A 111 12.62 -9.63 -16.17
C ALA A 111 12.66 -9.87 -14.66
N LEU A 112 12.39 -8.85 -13.84
CA LEU A 112 12.30 -9.00 -12.38
C LEU A 112 11.12 -9.87 -11.95
N LEU A 113 9.98 -9.74 -12.66
CA LEU A 113 8.80 -10.56 -12.42
C LEU A 113 9.05 -12.03 -12.76
N GLU A 114 9.68 -12.31 -13.90
CA GLU A 114 10.06 -13.66 -14.31
C GLU A 114 11.02 -14.32 -13.31
N GLN A 115 11.93 -13.53 -12.73
CA GLN A 115 12.86 -13.99 -11.69
C GLN A 115 12.21 -14.16 -10.30
N GLY A 116 10.95 -13.74 -10.13
CA GLY A 116 10.23 -13.79 -8.87
C GLY A 116 10.77 -12.82 -7.82
N LEU A 117 11.45 -11.74 -8.23
CA LEU A 117 11.96 -10.71 -7.32
C LEU A 117 10.93 -9.62 -7.03
N ILE A 118 9.94 -9.48 -7.92
CA ILE A 118 8.75 -8.67 -7.72
C ILE A 118 7.49 -9.49 -7.99
N ALA A 119 6.36 -9.10 -7.41
CA ALA A 119 5.07 -9.71 -7.72
C ALA A 119 3.88 -8.78 -7.42
N SER A 120 2.73 -9.14 -7.99
CA SER A 120 1.44 -8.46 -7.79
C SER A 120 0.82 -8.85 -6.44
N ASP A 121 0.20 -7.89 -5.76
CA ASP A 121 -0.58 -8.07 -4.53
C ASP A 121 0.22 -8.69 -3.35
N VAL A 122 1.54 -8.51 -3.35
CA VAL A 122 2.40 -9.09 -2.32
C VAL A 122 2.31 -8.33 -1.01
N ALA A 123 2.11 -7.01 -1.05
CA ALA A 123 2.09 -6.19 0.15
C ALA A 123 1.02 -6.65 1.15
N PHE A 124 -0.17 -7.01 0.67
CA PHE A 124 -1.22 -7.57 1.52
C PHE A 124 -0.79 -8.89 2.16
N THR A 125 -0.22 -9.82 1.39
CA THR A 125 0.21 -11.12 1.92
C THR A 125 1.35 -10.99 2.93
N THR A 126 2.29 -10.08 2.68
CA THR A 126 3.39 -9.73 3.60
C THR A 126 2.84 -9.11 4.89
N TRP A 127 1.96 -8.11 4.78
CA TRP A 127 1.28 -7.51 5.94
C TRP A 127 0.53 -8.56 6.76
N LEU A 128 -0.21 -9.45 6.09
CA LEU A 128 -1.00 -10.50 6.75
C LEU A 128 -0.10 -11.50 7.49
N GLY A 129 1.05 -11.88 6.90
CA GLY A 129 2.03 -12.77 7.53
C GLY A 129 2.66 -12.21 8.81
N GLN A 130 2.62 -10.89 8.99
CA GLN A 130 3.10 -10.21 10.20
C GLN A 130 2.04 -10.14 11.31
N GLN A 131 0.78 -10.43 11.00
CA GLN A 131 -0.30 -10.36 11.97
C GLN A 131 -0.44 -11.68 12.74
N LYS A 132 -0.36 -11.62 14.08
CA LYS A 132 -0.72 -12.76 14.95
C LYS A 132 -2.24 -12.87 15.12
N ASP A 133 -2.88 -11.73 15.35
CA ASP A 133 -4.31 -11.58 15.61
C ASP A 133 -4.86 -10.39 14.84
N VAL A 134 -6.18 -10.20 14.81
CA VAL A 134 -6.80 -9.00 14.27
C VAL A 134 -6.58 -7.86 15.26
N ARG A 135 -5.79 -6.86 14.85
CA ARG A 135 -5.72 -5.57 15.54
C ARG A 135 -6.79 -4.67 14.99
N TRP A 136 -7.56 -4.05 15.87
CA TRP A 136 -8.68 -3.20 15.46
C TRP A 136 -8.22 -1.74 15.32
N PRO A 137 -8.67 -1.00 14.29
CA PRO A 137 -8.25 0.39 14.09
C PRO A 137 -8.45 1.28 15.33
N TRP A 138 -9.54 1.07 16.07
CA TRP A 138 -9.87 1.83 17.27
C TRP A 138 -9.00 1.52 18.49
N GLU A 139 -8.16 0.48 18.48
CA GLU A 139 -7.22 0.21 19.59
C GLU A 139 -6.16 1.30 19.73
N ARG A 140 -5.91 2.08 18.66
CA ARG A 140 -5.03 3.26 18.67
C ARG A 140 -5.78 4.56 18.92
N GLY A 141 -7.10 4.51 19.15
CA GLY A 141 -7.95 5.69 19.36
C GLY A 141 -8.44 6.37 18.08
N ALA A 142 -8.19 5.78 16.90
CA ALA A 142 -8.63 6.34 15.63
C ALA A 142 -10.17 6.33 15.49
N THR A 143 -10.74 7.40 14.93
CA THR A 143 -12.11 7.41 14.41
C THR A 143 -12.19 6.66 13.08
N PRO A 144 -13.38 6.27 12.59
CA PRO A 144 -13.53 5.70 11.24
C PRO A 144 -12.93 6.57 10.14
N GLU A 145 -13.16 7.89 10.23
CA GLU A 145 -12.69 8.88 9.28
C GLU A 145 -11.16 9.02 9.33
N ASP A 146 -10.56 9.09 10.53
CA ASP A 146 -9.11 9.13 10.69
C ASP A 146 -8.44 7.90 10.07
N ALA A 147 -8.98 6.71 10.35
CA ALA A 147 -8.44 5.46 9.82
C ALA A 147 -8.56 5.40 8.29
N ALA A 148 -9.67 5.88 7.72
CA ALA A 148 -9.87 5.94 6.28
C ALA A 148 -8.97 7.00 5.61
N ARG A 149 -8.56 8.03 6.35
CA ARG A 149 -7.75 9.14 5.82
C ARG A 149 -6.24 8.92 5.93
N TYR A 150 -5.78 8.46 7.09
CA TYR A 150 -4.36 8.42 7.42
C TYR A 150 -3.77 7.00 7.34
N ASP A 151 -4.62 6.00 7.55
CA ASP A 151 -4.23 4.58 7.54
C ASP A 151 -4.91 3.82 6.40
N THR A 152 -5.25 4.50 5.30
CA THR A 152 -6.11 3.98 4.21
C THR A 152 -5.67 2.60 3.71
N ARG A 153 -4.36 2.39 3.55
CA ARG A 153 -3.78 1.12 3.08
C ARG A 153 -3.85 0.02 4.14
N GLU A 154 -3.46 0.32 5.39
CA GLU A 154 -3.60 -0.62 6.51
C GLU A 154 -5.08 -1.00 6.70
N LEU A 155 -5.99 -0.03 6.63
CA LEU A 155 -7.43 -0.25 6.75
C LEU A 155 -7.98 -1.09 5.58
N TRP A 156 -7.46 -0.92 4.37
CA TRP A 156 -7.78 -1.77 3.23
C TRP A 156 -7.31 -3.23 3.44
N PHE A 157 -6.10 -3.43 3.94
CA PHE A 157 -5.61 -4.77 4.27
C PHE A 157 -6.42 -5.42 5.39
N TRP A 158 -6.74 -4.66 6.43
CA TRP A 158 -7.65 -5.09 7.48
C TRP A 158 -9.02 -5.49 6.92
N SER A 159 -9.59 -4.66 6.04
CA SER A 159 -10.88 -4.89 5.38
C SER A 159 -10.91 -6.24 4.65
N ARG A 160 -9.89 -6.52 3.84
CA ARG A 160 -9.72 -7.80 3.13
C ARG A 160 -9.64 -8.99 4.08
N ARG A 161 -8.88 -8.86 5.18
CA ARG A 161 -8.77 -9.91 6.19
C ARG A 161 -10.12 -10.18 6.86
N ILE A 162 -10.86 -9.14 7.22
CA ILE A 162 -12.19 -9.29 7.81
C ILE A 162 -13.15 -9.98 6.85
N ALA A 163 -13.15 -9.58 5.57
CA ALA A 163 -13.97 -10.23 4.55
C ALA A 163 -13.66 -11.73 4.43
N ALA A 164 -12.37 -12.10 4.45
CA ALA A 164 -11.94 -13.50 4.42
C ALA A 164 -12.39 -14.28 5.67
N LEU A 165 -12.25 -13.70 6.86
CA LEU A 165 -12.72 -14.31 8.12
C LEU A 165 -14.24 -14.50 8.12
N ARG A 166 -14.99 -13.54 7.60
CA ARG A 166 -16.46 -13.64 7.44
C ARG A 166 -16.83 -14.78 6.49
N GLY A 167 -16.12 -14.91 5.37
CA GLY A 167 -16.33 -15.97 4.38
C GLY A 167 -15.95 -17.37 4.85
N ALA A 168 -14.98 -17.50 5.76
CA ALA A 168 -14.53 -18.80 6.30
C ALA A 168 -15.53 -19.43 7.29
N GLY A 169 -16.53 -18.67 7.75
CA GLY A 169 -17.50 -19.12 8.75
C GLY A 169 -16.98 -19.03 10.19
N GLY A 170 -17.90 -18.99 11.16
CA GLY A 170 -17.54 -18.87 12.59
C GLY A 170 -17.07 -17.47 13.03
N TRP A 171 -17.16 -16.48 12.14
CA TRP A 171 -16.90 -15.08 12.46
C TRP A 171 -17.80 -14.58 13.59
N LYS A 172 -17.18 -13.96 14.59
CA LYS A 172 -17.88 -13.21 15.65
C LYS A 172 -17.32 -11.79 15.64
N PRO A 173 -18.13 -10.77 15.33
CA PRO A 173 -17.65 -9.40 15.36
C PRO A 173 -17.22 -9.02 16.79
N PRO A 174 -16.23 -8.13 16.93
CA PRO A 174 -15.81 -7.62 18.22
C PRO A 174 -16.89 -6.70 18.79
N ILE A 175 -16.72 -6.33 20.07
CA ILE A 175 -17.46 -5.21 20.63
C ILE A 175 -16.93 -3.94 19.96
N VAL A 176 -17.80 -3.26 19.22
CA VAL A 176 -17.47 -2.02 18.52
C VAL A 176 -17.66 -0.84 19.47
N PRO A 177 -16.67 0.05 19.64
CA PRO A 177 -16.79 1.22 20.51
C PRO A 177 -17.79 2.25 19.95
N GLU A 178 -18.20 3.19 20.80
CA GLU A 178 -19.21 4.19 20.44
C GLU A 178 -18.85 4.99 19.19
N THR A 179 -17.59 5.39 19.09
CA THR A 179 -17.06 6.16 17.96
C THR A 179 -17.14 5.41 16.63
N TRP A 180 -17.25 4.08 16.66
CA TRP A 180 -17.36 3.22 15.47
C TRP A 180 -18.77 2.63 15.28
N ARG A 181 -19.75 3.03 16.10
CA ARG A 181 -21.11 2.47 16.09
C ARG A 181 -21.76 2.52 14.70
N ALA A 182 -21.51 3.58 13.92
CA ALA A 182 -22.01 3.72 12.55
C ALA A 182 -21.49 2.63 11.59
N CYS A 183 -20.32 2.05 11.88
CA CYS A 183 -19.69 0.99 11.09
C CYS A 183 -20.04 -0.43 11.59
N ALA A 184 -20.67 -0.57 12.77
CA ALA A 184 -20.85 -1.87 13.42
C ALA A 184 -21.62 -2.88 12.56
N ARG A 185 -22.74 -2.45 11.95
CA ARG A 185 -23.52 -3.31 11.06
C ARG A 185 -22.72 -3.76 9.84
N ALA A 186 -21.96 -2.85 9.24
CA ALA A 186 -21.13 -3.15 8.07
C ALA A 186 -20.05 -4.18 8.40
N LEU A 187 -19.38 -3.99 9.55
CA LEU A 187 -18.39 -4.93 10.06
C LEU A 187 -18.97 -6.32 10.32
N GLU A 188 -20.14 -6.38 10.96
CA GLU A 188 -20.80 -7.64 11.28
C GLU A 188 -21.27 -8.39 10.03
N SER A 189 -22.06 -7.73 9.19
CA SER A 189 -22.80 -8.37 8.11
C SER A 189 -22.05 -8.46 6.78
N GLY A 190 -21.08 -7.56 6.57
CA GLY A 190 -20.48 -7.36 5.24
C GLY A 190 -21.32 -6.55 4.29
N ASP A 191 -22.41 -5.96 4.77
CA ASP A 191 -23.26 -5.04 4.03
C ASP A 191 -23.09 -3.64 4.61
N ALA A 192 -22.49 -2.74 3.81
CA ALA A 192 -22.34 -1.34 4.19
C ALA A 192 -23.69 -0.63 4.35
N GLY A 193 -24.77 -1.16 3.76
CA GLY A 193 -26.07 -0.51 3.68
C GLY A 193 -26.03 0.79 2.87
N PRO A 194 -27.08 1.62 2.95
CA PRO A 194 -27.07 2.95 2.36
C PRO A 194 -25.99 3.83 3.03
N VAL A 195 -25.15 4.45 2.21
CA VAL A 195 -24.15 5.44 2.64
C VAL A 195 -24.55 6.83 2.20
N GLU A 196 -23.91 7.85 2.76
CA GLU A 196 -24.18 9.26 2.46
C GLU A 196 -22.98 9.84 1.70
N PRO A 197 -23.03 9.99 0.37
CA PRO A 197 -21.85 10.35 -0.42
C PRO A 197 -21.17 11.68 -0.06
N HIS A 198 -21.89 12.60 0.58
CA HIS A 198 -21.32 13.85 1.07
C HIS A 198 -20.47 13.66 2.34
N LEU A 199 -20.64 12.54 3.04
CA LEU A 199 -19.80 12.09 4.15
C LEU A 199 -18.78 11.08 3.62
N GLY A 200 -17.84 11.52 2.79
CA GLY A 200 -17.01 10.63 1.99
C GLY A 200 -16.09 9.73 2.81
N LEU A 201 -15.40 10.25 3.82
CA LEU A 201 -14.50 9.43 4.65
C LEU A 201 -15.29 8.43 5.50
N SER A 202 -16.41 8.87 6.08
CA SER A 202 -17.29 8.00 6.85
C SER A 202 -17.90 6.88 5.98
N SER A 203 -18.31 7.23 4.76
CA SER A 203 -18.81 6.27 3.77
C SER A 203 -17.75 5.27 3.34
N LEU A 204 -16.51 5.73 3.08
CA LEU A 204 -15.39 4.86 2.77
C LEU A 204 -15.09 3.90 3.92
N ALA A 205 -15.06 4.38 5.17
CA ALA A 205 -14.83 3.55 6.35
C ALA A 205 -15.89 2.46 6.50
N ARG A 206 -17.17 2.77 6.22
CA ARG A 206 -18.26 1.79 6.21
C ARG A 206 -18.08 0.72 5.13
N PHE A 207 -17.68 1.10 3.93
CA PHE A 207 -17.37 0.13 2.87
C PHE A 207 -16.16 -0.75 3.20
N LEU A 208 -15.12 -0.17 3.80
CA LEU A 208 -13.96 -0.93 4.28
C LEU A 208 -14.37 -1.91 5.39
N CYS A 209 -15.24 -1.53 6.33
CA CYS A 209 -15.81 -2.47 7.31
C CYS A 209 -16.62 -3.60 6.65
N ALA A 210 -17.35 -3.27 5.58
CA ALA A 210 -18.09 -4.27 4.82
C ALA A 210 -17.17 -5.24 4.06
N GLY A 211 -15.93 -4.86 3.77
CA GLY A 211 -15.02 -5.67 2.94
C GLY A 211 -15.21 -5.46 1.44
N ASP A 212 -15.95 -4.43 1.05
CA ASP A 212 -16.41 -4.20 -0.32
C ASP A 212 -16.50 -2.69 -0.61
N VAL A 213 -15.44 -2.13 -1.19
CA VAL A 213 -15.39 -0.73 -1.61
C VAL A 213 -16.14 -0.54 -2.91
N LYS A 214 -17.28 0.16 -2.83
CA LYS A 214 -18.08 0.53 -4.00
C LYS A 214 -17.44 1.66 -4.77
N ALA A 215 -17.45 1.57 -6.09
CA ALA A 215 -16.98 2.66 -6.90
C ALA A 215 -18.01 3.79 -6.98
N PRO A 216 -17.61 5.06 -7.20
CA PRO A 216 -18.53 6.19 -7.26
C PRO A 216 -19.66 6.03 -8.28
N TRP A 217 -19.36 5.48 -9.46
CA TRP A 217 -20.36 5.21 -10.51
C TRP A 217 -21.39 4.14 -10.10
N GLN A 218 -21.06 3.26 -9.16
CA GLN A 218 -22.03 2.29 -8.61
C GLN A 218 -23.01 2.95 -7.65
N LEU A 219 -22.70 4.16 -7.18
CA LEU A 219 -23.57 5.00 -6.35
C LEU A 219 -24.30 6.07 -7.18
N GLY A 220 -24.08 6.11 -8.50
CA GLY A 220 -24.67 7.11 -9.39
C GLY A 220 -24.00 8.50 -9.29
N LEU A 221 -22.73 8.54 -8.87
CA LEU A 221 -21.94 9.76 -8.82
C LEU A 221 -21.16 9.97 -10.13
N ASP A 222 -21.00 11.23 -10.49
CA ASP A 222 -20.24 11.68 -11.67
C ASP A 222 -18.88 12.26 -11.27
N LEU A 223 -17.97 12.39 -12.24
CA LEU A 223 -16.68 13.06 -12.03
C LEU A 223 -16.83 14.54 -11.62
N ALA A 224 -17.99 15.16 -11.85
CA ALA A 224 -18.26 16.51 -11.37
C ALA A 224 -18.53 16.58 -9.86
N ASP A 225 -18.81 15.45 -9.20
CA ASP A 225 -19.08 15.37 -7.76
C ASP A 225 -17.79 15.36 -6.91
N PHE A 226 -16.63 15.62 -7.53
CA PHE A 226 -15.40 15.95 -6.81
C PHE A 226 -15.60 17.22 -5.99
N ALA A 227 -15.73 17.08 -4.67
CA ALA A 227 -15.54 18.19 -3.76
C ALA A 227 -14.03 18.39 -3.59
N ASP A 228 -13.47 19.43 -4.22
CA ASP A 228 -12.07 19.86 -4.03
C ASP A 228 -11.92 20.50 -2.64
N SER A 229 -12.06 19.67 -1.61
CA SER A 229 -11.93 20.06 -0.21
C SER A 229 -10.98 19.09 0.48
N PHE A 230 -9.90 19.66 1.01
CA PHE A 230 -8.99 18.96 1.92
C PHE A 230 -9.49 18.97 3.38
N ASP A 231 -10.66 19.56 3.66
CA ASP A 231 -11.24 19.59 5.01
C ASP A 231 -11.80 18.21 5.42
N ASP A 232 -12.34 18.14 6.64
CA ASP A 232 -12.62 16.90 7.38
C ASP A 232 -13.65 15.95 6.76
N ASP A 233 -14.41 16.35 5.74
CA ASP A 233 -15.21 15.40 4.95
C ASP A 233 -15.22 15.77 3.47
N MET A 234 -14.18 15.34 2.78
CA MET A 234 -14.17 15.28 1.31
C MET A 234 -15.35 14.42 0.84
N GLY A 235 -15.98 14.78 -0.28
CA GLY A 235 -17.02 13.95 -0.89
C GLY A 235 -16.50 12.54 -1.22
N TYR A 236 -17.41 11.57 -1.37
CA TYR A 236 -17.04 10.16 -1.55
C TYR A 236 -16.13 9.91 -2.74
N VAL A 237 -16.27 10.70 -3.80
CA VAL A 237 -15.39 10.65 -4.98
C VAL A 237 -13.92 10.97 -4.60
N GLY A 238 -13.71 11.95 -3.71
CA GLY A 238 -12.39 12.28 -3.15
C GLY A 238 -11.85 11.17 -2.23
N ALA A 239 -12.71 10.63 -1.35
CA ALA A 239 -12.32 9.51 -0.48
C ALA A 239 -11.98 8.25 -1.30
N PHE A 240 -12.72 7.98 -2.37
CA PHE A 240 -12.44 6.89 -3.30
C PHE A 240 -11.10 7.06 -4.01
N ARG A 241 -10.75 8.29 -4.43
CA ARG A 241 -9.42 8.59 -4.98
C ARG A 241 -8.32 8.29 -3.97
N LEU A 242 -8.48 8.72 -2.71
CA LEU A 242 -7.52 8.42 -1.65
C LEU A 242 -7.32 6.91 -1.45
N TRP A 243 -8.42 6.15 -1.44
CA TRP A 243 -8.37 4.70 -1.39
C TRP A 243 -7.64 4.10 -2.60
N GLY A 244 -7.99 4.51 -3.83
CA GLY A 244 -7.40 3.98 -5.05
C GLY A 244 -5.89 4.22 -5.14
N MET A 245 -5.41 5.39 -4.70
CA MET A 245 -3.97 5.68 -4.60
C MET A 245 -3.22 4.75 -3.63
N SER A 246 -3.94 4.17 -2.66
CA SER A 246 -3.36 3.38 -1.57
C SER A 246 -3.57 1.87 -1.74
N ALA A 247 -4.60 1.46 -2.48
CA ALA A 247 -5.14 0.11 -2.45
C ALA A 247 -4.45 -0.88 -3.38
N PHE A 248 -3.84 -0.38 -4.46
CA PHE A 248 -3.30 -1.20 -5.54
C PHE A 248 -1.78 -1.15 -5.58
N ASP A 249 -1.15 -2.30 -5.83
CA ASP A 249 0.31 -2.37 -6.02
C ASP A 249 0.71 -2.22 -7.49
N ASP A 250 -0.24 -2.41 -8.41
CA ASP A 250 0.01 -2.52 -9.85
C ASP A 250 -1.25 -2.27 -10.69
N ALA A 251 -1.02 -1.96 -11.97
CA ALA A 251 -2.07 -1.70 -12.94
C ALA A 251 -3.00 -2.90 -13.20
N HIS A 252 -2.53 -4.14 -12.98
CA HIS A 252 -3.37 -5.33 -13.19
C HIS A 252 -4.46 -5.44 -12.12
N GLN A 253 -4.15 -5.14 -10.86
CA GLN A 253 -5.17 -5.08 -9.80
C GLN A 253 -6.21 -3.98 -10.06
N LEU A 254 -5.75 -2.79 -10.47
CA LEU A 254 -6.65 -1.69 -10.82
C LEU A 254 -7.58 -2.10 -11.97
N ARG A 255 -7.04 -2.67 -13.07
CA ARG A 255 -7.84 -3.15 -14.20
C ARG A 255 -8.89 -4.17 -13.76
N ARG A 256 -8.52 -5.16 -12.94
CA ARG A 256 -9.46 -6.14 -12.40
C ARG A 256 -10.59 -5.48 -11.60
N TYR A 257 -10.27 -4.48 -10.78
CA TYR A 257 -11.27 -3.72 -10.03
C TYR A 257 -12.23 -2.97 -10.97
N LEU A 258 -11.69 -2.22 -11.95
CA LEU A 258 -12.47 -1.45 -12.93
C LEU A 258 -13.38 -2.36 -13.78
N GLU A 259 -12.91 -3.55 -14.16
CA GLU A 259 -13.71 -4.56 -14.85
C GLU A 259 -14.82 -5.13 -13.97
N ALA A 260 -14.49 -5.56 -12.75
CA ALA A 260 -15.44 -6.16 -11.81
C ALA A 260 -16.58 -5.18 -11.44
N THR A 261 -16.27 -3.89 -11.35
CA THR A 261 -17.22 -2.82 -11.02
C THR A 261 -17.87 -2.19 -12.26
N ARG A 262 -17.55 -2.68 -13.46
CA ARG A 262 -18.07 -2.18 -14.75
C ARG A 262 -17.87 -0.67 -14.92
N ALA A 263 -16.66 -0.21 -14.63
CA ALA A 263 -16.28 1.19 -14.76
C ALA A 263 -16.64 1.75 -16.15
N PRO A 264 -17.40 2.86 -16.23
CA PRO A 264 -17.59 3.63 -17.45
C PRO A 264 -16.27 4.14 -18.03
N SER A 265 -16.24 4.49 -19.32
CA SER A 265 -15.00 4.82 -20.03
C SER A 265 -14.29 6.07 -19.51
N ASP A 266 -15.06 7.09 -19.13
CA ASP A 266 -14.56 8.31 -18.48
C ASP A 266 -13.91 8.00 -17.12
N TRP A 267 -14.55 7.16 -16.30
CA TRP A 267 -13.99 6.71 -15.03
C TRP A 267 -12.74 5.83 -15.19
N ARG A 268 -12.63 5.06 -16.27
CA ARG A 268 -11.40 4.31 -16.59
C ARG A 268 -10.24 5.25 -16.91
N ALA A 269 -10.47 6.21 -17.81
CA ALA A 269 -9.46 7.20 -18.17
C ALA A 269 -9.03 8.03 -16.95
N TRP A 270 -9.99 8.44 -16.13
CA TRP A 270 -9.72 9.14 -14.88
C TRP A 270 -8.88 8.28 -13.91
N ALA A 271 -9.21 6.98 -13.75
CA ALA A 271 -8.46 6.11 -12.85
C ALA A 271 -7.02 5.87 -13.33
N GLU A 272 -6.81 5.73 -14.64
CA GLU A 272 -5.47 5.61 -15.25
C GLU A 272 -4.63 6.89 -15.03
N GLU A 273 -5.26 8.07 -15.04
CA GLU A 273 -4.58 9.33 -14.76
C GLU A 273 -4.27 9.51 -13.27
N GLN A 274 -5.22 9.16 -12.39
CA GLN A 274 -5.12 9.47 -10.96
C GLN A 274 -4.36 8.43 -10.14
N PHE A 275 -4.25 7.21 -10.64
CA PHE A 275 -3.52 6.14 -10.00
C PHE A 275 -2.31 5.80 -10.87
N PRO A 276 -1.17 6.51 -10.70
CA PRO A 276 0.05 6.25 -11.45
C PRO A 276 0.63 4.90 -11.01
N LEU A 277 0.07 3.85 -11.58
CA LEU A 277 0.48 2.47 -11.39
C LEU A 277 1.19 2.06 -12.67
N ASP A 278 2.49 1.85 -12.55
CA ASP A 278 3.29 1.39 -13.68
C ASP A 278 3.04 -0.10 -14.00
#